data_AF-A0A944KM55-F1
#
_entry.id   AF-A0A944KM55-F1
#
_cell.length_a   1.000
_cell.length_b   1.000
_cell.length_c   1.000
_cell.angle_alpha   90.00
_cell.angle_beta   90.00
_cell.angle_gamma   90.00
#
_symmetry.space_group_name_H-M   'P 1'
#
loop_
_entity.id
_entity.type
_entity.pdbx_description
1 polymer ?
#
loop_
_entity_poly.entity_id
_entity_poly.type
_entity_poly.pdbx_seq_one_letter_code
_entity_poly.pdbx_strand_id
1 'polypeptide(L)'
;MLQTGQVKADGDDYGLIVSGVLAVLTAIDPYGLLPGNEDGAPSDEYTPEAIDVARILLEHGNVTVEEVEAVWLSRFSESLTARIGSSCVAQLVRDLNDVPRNGR
;
A
#
# COMPACT_ATOMS: atom_id res chain seq x y z
N MET A 1 39.39 -1.30 -15.67
CA MET A 1 38.85 0.08 -15.49
C MET A 1 37.83 0.25 -16.61
N LEU A 2 36.52 0.37 -16.45
CA LEU A 2 35.68 0.89 -15.36
C LEU A 2 34.56 -0.10 -14.97
N GLN A 3 34.02 0.12 -13.78
CA GLN A 3 32.94 -0.60 -13.12
C GLN A 3 31.62 0.14 -13.36
N THR A 4 30.52 -0.59 -13.62
CA THR A 4 29.18 -0.09 -13.30
C THR A 4 28.32 -1.25 -12.85
N GLY A 5 27.86 -1.16 -11.60
CA GLY A 5 27.20 -2.23 -10.86
C GLY A 5 25.90 -2.68 -11.50
N GLN A 6 25.75 -4.00 -11.54
CA GLN A 6 24.49 -4.67 -11.83
C GLN A 6 23.55 -4.40 -10.65
N VAL A 7 22.54 -3.55 -10.90
CA VAL A 7 21.45 -3.20 -10.00
C VAL A 7 20.76 -4.47 -9.52
N LYS A 8 20.95 -4.79 -8.24
CA LYS A 8 20.31 -5.91 -7.51
C LYS A 8 19.67 -5.38 -6.21
N ALA A 9 19.15 -4.16 -6.24
CA ALA A 9 18.42 -3.53 -5.13
C ALA A 9 16.91 -3.43 -5.41
N ASP A 10 16.51 -3.22 -6.67
CA ASP A 10 15.10 -2.98 -7.04
C ASP A 10 14.11 -4.11 -6.69
N GLY A 11 14.56 -5.37 -6.65
CA GLY A 11 13.68 -6.51 -6.35
C GLY A 11 13.35 -6.67 -4.86
N ASP A 12 14.31 -6.34 -3.99
CA ASP A 12 14.16 -6.51 -2.54
C ASP A 12 13.40 -5.31 -1.95
N ASP A 13 13.67 -4.10 -2.44
CA ASP A 13 12.99 -2.87 -1.99
C ASP A 13 11.51 -2.83 -2.42
N TYR A 14 11.19 -3.29 -3.63
CA TYR A 14 9.80 -3.38 -4.09
C TYR A 14 8.96 -4.33 -3.23
N GLY A 15 9.48 -5.53 -2.95
CA GLY A 15 8.78 -6.51 -2.12
C GLY A 15 8.56 -6.05 -0.68
N LEU A 16 9.53 -5.31 -0.12
CA LEU A 16 9.41 -4.71 1.22
C LEU A 16 8.35 -3.61 1.27
N ILE A 17 8.29 -2.74 0.26
CA ILE A 17 7.28 -1.68 0.20
C ILE A 17 5.89 -2.29 0.03
N VAL A 18 5.70 -3.25 -0.88
CA VAL A 18 4.41 -3.94 -1.05
C VAL A 18 3.96 -4.60 0.26
N SER A 19 4.88 -5.28 0.95
CA SER A 19 4.57 -5.91 2.25
C SER A 19 4.22 -4.90 3.33
N GLY A 20 4.91 -3.75 3.37
CA GLY A 20 4.61 -2.66 4.31
C GLY A 20 3.25 -2.03 4.03
N VAL A 21 2.94 -1.75 2.76
CA VAL A 21 1.64 -1.23 2.34
C VAL A 21 0.52 -2.22 2.66
N LEU A 22 0.73 -3.51 2.37
CA LEU A 22 -0.24 -4.56 2.68
C LEU A 22 -0.53 -4.63 4.18
N ALA A 23 0.50 -4.55 5.02
CA ALA A 23 0.31 -4.53 6.47
C ALA A 23 -0.54 -3.33 6.94
N VAL A 24 -0.32 -2.15 6.34
CA VAL A 24 -1.13 -0.95 6.64
C VAL A 24 -2.59 -1.13 6.21
N LEU A 25 -2.84 -1.64 5.00
CA LEU A 25 -4.20 -1.89 4.50
C LEU A 25 -4.94 -2.94 5.33
N THR A 26 -4.27 -4.04 5.68
CA THR A 26 -4.81 -5.10 6.53
C THR A 26 -5.12 -4.59 7.94
N ALA A 27 -4.32 -3.67 8.50
CA ALA A 27 -4.59 -3.11 9.82
C ALA A 27 -5.83 -2.22 9.86
N ILE A 28 -6.09 -1.46 8.78
CA ILE A 28 -7.30 -0.63 8.66
C ILE A 28 -8.52 -1.50 8.33
N ASP A 29 -8.33 -2.56 7.54
CA ASP A 29 -9.37 -3.49 7.09
C ASP A 29 -10.66 -2.77 6.64
N PRO A 30 -10.64 -2.04 5.51
CA PRO A 30 -11.76 -1.22 5.09
C PRO A 30 -13.07 -1.99 4.91
N TYR A 31 -12.99 -3.31 4.74
CA TYR A 31 -14.15 -4.18 4.54
C TYR A 31 -14.53 -5.02 5.77
N GLY A 32 -13.75 -4.99 6.85
CA GLY A 32 -14.01 -5.81 8.03
C GLY A 32 -13.86 -7.31 7.74
N LEU A 33 -12.95 -7.67 6.83
CA LEU A 33 -12.71 -9.02 6.35
C LEU A 33 -11.86 -9.86 7.30
N LEU A 34 -11.27 -9.22 8.31
CA LEU A 34 -10.39 -9.83 9.31
C LEU A 34 -9.24 -10.65 8.66
N PRO A 35 -8.43 -10.07 7.76
CA PRO A 35 -7.46 -10.85 6.99
C PRO A 35 -6.46 -11.60 7.89
N GLY A 36 -6.28 -12.89 7.64
CA GLY A 36 -5.35 -13.76 8.38
C GLY A 36 -5.90 -14.39 9.66
N ASN A 37 -7.15 -14.08 10.04
CA ASN A 37 -7.85 -14.80 11.11
C ASN A 37 -8.39 -16.15 10.62
N GLU A 38 -8.66 -17.09 11.54
CA GLU A 38 -9.12 -18.46 11.23
C GLU A 38 -10.37 -18.50 10.34
N ASP A 39 -11.34 -17.62 10.61
CA ASP A 39 -12.58 -17.46 9.84
C ASP A 39 -12.58 -16.22 8.92
N GLY A 40 -11.43 -15.55 8.79
CA GLY A 40 -11.27 -14.32 8.02
C GLY A 40 -10.91 -14.56 6.56
N ALA A 41 -10.78 -13.47 5.80
CA ALA A 41 -10.19 -13.51 4.48
C ALA A 41 -8.71 -13.95 4.54
N PRO A 42 -8.12 -14.41 3.42
CA PRO A 42 -6.69 -14.64 3.32
C PRO A 42 -5.86 -13.44 3.79
N SER A 43 -4.70 -13.67 4.40
CA SER A 43 -3.83 -12.60 4.92
C SER A 43 -3.32 -11.63 3.85
N ASP A 44 -3.39 -12.04 2.58
CA ASP A 44 -2.95 -11.32 1.40
C ASP A 44 -4.11 -10.68 0.60
N GLU A 45 -5.31 -10.59 1.18
CA GLU A 45 -6.53 -10.10 0.53
C GLU A 45 -6.33 -8.76 -0.20
N TYR A 46 -5.63 -7.79 0.43
CA TYR A 46 -5.41 -6.45 -0.12
C TYR A 46 -4.15 -6.33 -0.99
N THR A 47 -3.56 -7.44 -1.44
CA THR A 47 -2.34 -7.42 -2.25
C THR A 47 -2.47 -6.64 -3.57
N PRO A 48 -3.58 -6.74 -4.33
CA PRO A 48 -3.73 -5.98 -5.57
C PRO A 48 -3.66 -4.47 -5.35
N GLU A 49 -4.31 -3.95 -4.31
CA GLU A 49 -4.30 -2.55 -3.92
C GLU A 49 -2.93 -2.15 -3.39
N ALA A 50 -2.30 -3.03 -2.60
CA ALA A 50 -0.97 -2.78 -2.05
C ALA A 50 0.08 -2.62 -3.14
N ILE A 51 -0.02 -3.41 -4.22
CA ILE A 51 0.86 -3.30 -5.40
C ILE A 51 0.69 -1.94 -6.09
N ASP A 52 -0.56 -1.50 -6.29
CA ASP A 52 -0.81 -0.23 -6.99
C ASP A 52 -0.33 0.97 -6.16
N VAL A 53 -0.58 0.97 -4.85
CA VAL A 53 -0.08 2.03 -3.95
C VAL A 53 1.44 2.00 -3.83
N ALA A 54 2.07 0.82 -3.76
CA ALA A 54 3.53 0.69 -3.70
C ALA A 54 4.20 1.27 -4.96
N ARG A 55 3.60 1.11 -6.15
CA ARG A 55 4.09 1.74 -7.38
C ARG A 55 4.08 3.26 -7.29
N ILE A 56 2.99 3.84 -6.81
CA ILE A 56 2.89 5.30 -6.61
C ILE A 56 3.95 5.78 -5.62
N LEU A 57 4.12 5.08 -4.48
CA LEU A 57 5.13 5.42 -3.48
C LEU A 57 6.57 5.36 -4.03
N LEU A 58 6.86 4.46 -4.95
CA LEU A 58 8.15 4.35 -5.62
C LEU A 58 8.37 5.43 -6.67
N GLU A 59 7.34 5.76 -7.44
CA GLU A 59 7.41 6.75 -8.52
C GLU A 59 7.44 8.19 -7.98
N HIS A 60 6.60 8.50 -6.99
CA HIS A 60 6.39 9.86 -6.49
C HIS A 60 7.10 10.12 -5.15
N GLY A 61 7.49 9.06 -4.43
CA GLY A 61 8.07 9.16 -3.09
C GLY A 61 7.05 9.37 -1.98
N ASN A 62 5.80 9.70 -2.31
CA ASN A 62 4.66 9.78 -1.39
C ASN A 62 3.37 9.36 -2.11
N VAL A 63 2.29 9.26 -1.36
CA VAL A 63 0.93 9.07 -1.89
C VAL A 63 -0.01 10.11 -1.30
N THR A 64 -0.94 10.62 -2.09
CA THR A 64 -2.01 11.53 -1.64
C THR A 64 -3.32 10.80 -1.37
N VAL A 65 -4.27 11.51 -0.73
CA VAL A 65 -5.65 11.00 -0.53
C VAL A 65 -6.30 10.69 -1.88
N GLU A 66 -6.13 11.57 -2.86
CA GLU A 66 -6.73 11.42 -4.19
C GLU A 66 -6.16 10.21 -4.94
N GLU A 67 -4.87 9.94 -4.78
CA GLU A 67 -4.22 8.77 -5.39
C GLU A 67 -4.70 7.45 -4.75
N VAL A 68 -4.79 7.39 -3.42
CA VAL A 68 -5.36 6.22 -2.73
C VAL A 68 -6.83 6.03 -3.11
N GLU A 69 -7.61 7.10 -3.17
CA GLU A 69 -9.02 7.08 -3.58
C GLU A 69 -9.17 6.58 -5.02
N ALA A 70 -8.28 6.99 -5.95
CA ALA A 70 -8.28 6.54 -7.33
C ALA A 70 -7.97 5.05 -7.48
N VAL A 71 -7.00 4.53 -6.71
CA VAL A 71 -6.73 3.08 -6.64
C VAL A 71 -8.00 2.35 -6.19
N TRP A 72 -8.63 2.82 -5.12
CA TRP A 72 -9.83 2.18 -4.58
C TRP A 72 -11.00 2.18 -5.56
N LEU A 73 -11.27 3.31 -6.20
CA LEU A 73 -12.30 3.43 -7.23
C LEU A 73 -12.04 2.49 -8.41
N SER A 74 -10.79 2.30 -8.82
CA SER A 74 -10.46 1.40 -9.93
C SER A 74 -10.70 -0.08 -9.61
N ARG A 75 -10.54 -0.48 -8.34
CA ARG A 75 -10.62 -1.88 -7.89
C ARG A 75 -12.04 -2.27 -7.49
N PHE A 76 -12.72 -1.40 -6.76
CA PHE A 76 -14.03 -1.69 -6.16
C PHE A 76 -15.17 -0.90 -6.80
N SER A 77 -14.90 0.06 -7.69
CA SER A 77 -15.90 1.03 -8.16
C SER A 77 -16.60 1.77 -7.00
N GLU A 78 -15.91 1.91 -5.87
CA GLU A 78 -16.41 2.49 -4.63
C GLU A 78 -15.44 3.55 -4.09
N SER A 79 -16.00 4.57 -3.43
CA SER A 79 -15.22 5.59 -2.74
C SER A 79 -14.74 5.06 -1.38
N LEU A 80 -13.42 5.04 -1.17
CA LEU A 80 -12.84 4.66 0.13
C LEU A 80 -13.23 5.67 1.21
N THR A 81 -13.15 6.96 0.86
CA THR A 81 -13.55 8.04 1.76
C THR A 81 -15.02 7.95 2.18
N ALA A 82 -15.92 7.60 1.27
CA ALA A 82 -17.33 7.37 1.61
C ALA A 82 -17.50 6.15 2.52
N ARG A 83 -16.62 5.15 2.40
CA ARG A 83 -16.69 3.89 3.14
C ARG A 83 -16.17 3.99 4.57
N ILE A 84 -14.95 4.50 4.77
CA ILE A 84 -14.29 4.54 6.09
C ILE A 84 -14.19 5.95 6.69
N GLY A 85 -14.64 6.97 5.97
CA GLY A 85 -14.63 8.36 6.41
C GLY A 85 -13.30 9.07 6.16
N SER A 86 -13.37 10.37 5.92
CA SER A 86 -12.21 11.21 5.56
C SER A 86 -11.11 11.23 6.61
N SER A 87 -11.45 11.23 7.90
CA SER A 87 -10.45 11.18 8.98
C SER A 87 -9.65 9.87 8.97
N CYS A 88 -10.31 8.75 8.66
CA CYS A 88 -9.66 7.44 8.57
C CYS A 88 -8.75 7.38 7.34
N VAL A 89 -9.23 7.84 6.18
CA VAL A 89 -8.41 7.93 4.96
C VAL A 89 -7.19 8.84 5.16
N ALA A 90 -7.35 9.96 5.86
CA ALA A 90 -6.23 10.84 6.17
C ALA A 90 -5.19 10.16 7.08
N GLN A 91 -5.61 9.31 8.01
CA GLN A 91 -4.68 8.51 8.83
C GLN A 91 -4.00 7.43 7.99
N LEU A 92 -4.77 6.70 7.19
CA LEU A 92 -4.25 5.70 6.25
C LEU A 92 -3.14 6.29 5.37
N VAL A 93 -3.36 7.45 4.76
CA VAL A 93 -2.35 8.12 3.92
C VAL A 93 -1.10 8.50 4.70
N ARG A 94 -1.22 8.91 5.98
CA ARG A 94 -0.04 9.15 6.82
C ARG A 94 0.74 7.86 7.03
N ASP A 95 0.06 6.79 7.42
CA ASP A 95 0.68 5.49 7.71
C ASP A 95 1.35 4.89 6.47
N LEU A 96 0.72 5.03 5.29
CA LEU A 96 1.29 4.64 4.00
C LEU A 96 2.57 5.41 3.67
N ASN A 97 2.61 6.70 3.98
CA ASN A 97 3.78 7.53 3.72
C ASN A 97 4.95 7.27 4.68
N ASP A 98 4.66 6.71 5.85
CA ASP A 98 5.63 6.28 6.87
C ASP A 98 6.17 4.86 6.64
N VAL A 99 5.66 4.13 5.64
CA VAL A 99 6.20 2.81 5.26
C VAL A 99 7.71 2.94 4.99
N PRO A 100 8.56 2.15 5.69
CA PRO A 100 10.00 2.21 5.52
C PRO A 100 10.39 1.94 4.07
N ARG A 101 11.16 2.88 3.51
CA ARG A 101 11.82 2.72 2.21
C ARG A 101 13.29 2.52 2.56
N ASN A 102 13.84 1.32 2.38
CA ASN A 102 15.26 1.09 2.66
C ASN A 102 16.09 2.08 1.81
N GLY A 103 16.84 2.97 2.48
CA GLY A 103 17.60 4.04 1.81
C GLY A 103 17.52 5.44 2.43
N ARG A 104 16.79 5.64 3.54
CA ARG A 104 16.85 6.86 4.35
C ARG A 104 16.89 6.58 5.85
#